data_AF-A0A6V8K7N0-F1
#
_entry.id   AF-A0A6V8K7N0-F1
#
_cell.length_a   1.000
_cell.length_b   1.000
_cell.length_c   1.000
_cell.angle_alpha   90.00
_cell.angle_beta   90.00
_cell.angle_gamma   90.00
#
_symmetry.space_group_name_H-M   'P 1'
#
loop_
_entity.id
_entity.type
_entity.pdbx_description
1 polymer ?
#
loop_
_entity_poly.entity_id
_entity_poly.type
_entity_poly.pdbx_seq_one_letter_code
_entity_poly.pdbx_strand_id
1 'polypeptide(L)'
;MRMVEAVGTKDRVARLCRRYGSGELDGYIAAAGGTEILSRIRAAVAAGEGETLAADLDALDDAVAAVGLDGLSTPVRVLPKVPGTTGYPVLDTEVCPHGVCSRVEPPDGSPARRCAISGEPLRRLRLRT
;
A
#
# COMPACT_ATOMS: atom_id res chain seq x y z
N MET A 1 -15.57 17.42 16.64
CA MET A 1 -14.37 16.57 16.54
C MET A 1 -14.77 15.28 15.85
N ARG A 2 -14.38 15.07 14.58
CA ARG A 2 -14.61 13.80 13.88
C ARG A 2 -13.41 12.90 14.17
N MET A 3 -13.67 11.72 14.75
CA MET A 3 -12.71 10.64 14.89
C MET A 3 -12.21 10.26 13.49
N VAL A 4 -10.92 10.45 13.24
CA VAL A 4 -10.26 9.78 12.12
C VAL A 4 -10.20 8.31 12.52
N GLU A 5 -10.98 7.45 11.87
CA GLU A 5 -10.85 6.00 12.07
C GLU A 5 -9.39 5.60 11.85
N ALA A 6 -8.83 4.84 12.79
CA ALA A 6 -7.49 4.30 12.66
C ALA A 6 -7.42 3.48 11.37
N VAL A 7 -6.64 3.96 10.41
CA VAL A 7 -6.46 3.26 9.14
C VAL A 7 -5.73 1.96 9.41
N GLY A 8 -6.34 0.83 9.02
CA GLY A 8 -5.76 -0.48 9.23
C GLY A 8 -4.41 -0.63 8.50
N THR A 9 -3.49 -1.40 9.09
CA THR A 9 -2.13 -1.61 8.57
C THR A 9 -2.12 -2.01 7.08
N LYS A 10 -3.07 -2.85 6.66
CA LYS A 10 -3.20 -3.27 5.25
C LYS A 10 -3.47 -2.11 4.29
N ASP A 11 -4.22 -1.10 4.72
CA ASP A 11 -4.53 0.09 3.92
C ASP A 11 -3.33 1.04 3.84
N ARG A 12 -2.54 1.13 4.92
CA ARG A 12 -1.28 1.88 4.94
C ARG A 12 -0.27 1.27 3.97
N VAL A 13 -0.10 -0.05 3.99
CA VAL A 13 0.74 -0.77 3.02
C VAL A 13 0.22 -0.57 1.59
N ALA A 14 -1.11 -0.57 1.37
CA ALA A 14 -1.67 -0.30 0.04
C ALA A 14 -1.36 1.11 -0.49
N ARG A 15 -1.32 2.12 0.38
CA ARG A 15 -0.90 3.48 -0.01
C ARG A 15 0.58 3.54 -0.32
N LEU A 16 1.42 2.96 0.54
CA LEU A 16 2.85 2.87 0.30
C LEU A 16 3.11 2.18 -1.05
N CYS A 17 2.51 1.03 -1.32
CA CYS A 17 2.62 0.32 -2.60
C CYS A 17 2.30 1.21 -3.81
N ARG A 18 1.21 1.99 -3.76
CA ARG A 18 0.81 2.87 -4.88
C ARG A 18 1.80 3.99 -5.11
N ARG A 19 2.30 4.62 -4.04
CA ARG A 19 3.29 5.70 -4.16
C ARG A 19 4.66 5.16 -4.58
N TYR A 20 5.07 4.03 -4.05
CA TYR A 20 6.35 3.40 -4.37
C TYR A 20 6.44 2.99 -5.85
N GLY A 21 5.34 2.47 -6.41
CA GLY A 21 5.29 2.06 -7.82
C GLY A 21 5.46 3.21 -8.83
N SER A 22 5.51 4.47 -8.39
CA SER A 22 5.80 5.63 -9.24
C SER A 22 7.30 5.89 -9.46
N GLY A 23 8.19 5.24 -8.69
CA GLY A 23 9.65 5.32 -8.85
C GLY A 23 10.32 6.55 -8.24
N GLU A 24 9.57 7.53 -7.75
CA GLU A 24 10.14 8.78 -7.20
C GLU A 24 10.51 8.68 -5.71
N LEU A 25 10.05 7.62 -5.02
CA LEU A 25 10.06 7.57 -3.56
C LEU A 25 11.42 7.20 -2.94
N ASP A 26 12.25 6.43 -3.66
CA ASP A 26 13.52 5.91 -3.16
C ASP A 26 14.48 7.03 -2.73
N GLY A 27 14.60 8.07 -3.56
CA GLY A 27 15.49 9.19 -3.29
C GLY A 27 15.09 9.98 -2.05
N TYR A 28 13.79 10.19 -1.85
CA TYR A 28 13.26 10.89 -0.69
C TYR A 28 13.40 10.09 0.60
N ILE A 29 13.12 8.79 0.56
CA ILE A 29 13.29 7.91 1.73
C ILE A 29 14.78 7.84 2.11
N ALA A 30 15.68 7.77 1.13
CA ALA A 30 17.11 7.79 1.39
C ALA A 30 17.57 9.12 2.01
N ALA A 31 17.10 10.25 1.48
CA ALA A 31 17.40 11.57 2.04
C ALA A 31 16.86 11.76 3.48
N ALA A 32 15.76 11.08 3.82
CA ALA A 32 15.18 11.04 5.15
C ALA A 32 15.85 10.01 6.10
N GLY A 33 16.84 9.25 5.65
CA GLY A 33 17.46 8.18 6.44
C GLY A 33 16.57 6.94 6.66
N GLY A 34 15.46 6.83 5.92
CA GLY A 34 14.46 5.76 6.08
C GLY A 34 14.78 4.44 5.37
N THR A 35 15.95 4.32 4.72
CA THR A 35 16.32 3.15 3.88
C THR A 35 16.27 1.82 4.64
N GLU A 36 16.76 1.79 5.88
CA GLU A 36 16.73 0.57 6.71
C GLU A 36 15.30 0.22 7.14
N ILE A 37 14.48 1.21 7.48
CA ILE A 37 13.07 1.02 7.86
C ILE A 37 12.29 0.43 6.67
N LEU A 38 12.47 1.01 5.49
CA LEU A 38 11.90 0.53 4.24
C LEU A 38 12.35 -0.91 3.92
N SER A 39 13.61 -1.25 4.21
CA SER A 39 14.12 -2.61 4.02
C SER A 39 13.46 -3.62 4.95
N ARG A 40 13.20 -3.26 6.21
CA ARG A 40 12.43 -4.09 7.14
C ARG A 40 10.98 -4.27 6.68
N ILE A 41 10.34 -3.20 6.23
CA ILE A 41 8.99 -3.26 5.65
C ILE A 41 8.94 -4.23 4.47
N ARG A 42 9.92 -4.14 3.55
CA ARG A 42 10.03 -5.07 2.41
C ARG A 42 10.16 -6.52 2.86
N ALA A 43 11.01 -6.79 3.84
CA ALA A 43 11.22 -8.13 4.37
C ALA A 43 9.94 -8.68 5.03
N ALA A 44 9.27 -7.90 5.88
CA ALA A 44 8.02 -8.30 6.53
C ALA A 44 6.88 -8.50 5.50
N VAL A 45 6.80 -7.67 4.46
CA VAL A 45 5.83 -7.85 3.36
C VAL A 45 6.08 -9.17 2.61
N ALA A 46 7.34 -9.46 2.26
CA ALA A 46 7.70 -10.71 1.58
C ALA A 46 7.40 -11.94 2.46
N ALA A 47 7.60 -11.84 3.77
CA ALA A 47 7.28 -12.88 4.74
C ALA A 47 5.77 -13.03 5.02
N GLY A 48 4.94 -12.09 4.57
CA GLY A 48 3.49 -12.10 4.85
C GLY A 48 3.13 -11.61 6.26
N GLU A 49 4.05 -10.96 6.96
CA GLU A 49 3.93 -10.54 8.36
C GLU A 49 3.25 -9.17 8.49
N GLY A 50 1.98 -9.10 8.12
CA GLY A 50 1.25 -7.83 8.06
C GLY A 50 1.02 -7.14 9.42
N GLU A 51 1.05 -7.89 10.52
CA GLU A 51 0.77 -7.37 11.87
C GLU A 51 1.97 -6.64 12.50
N THR A 52 3.19 -7.00 12.10
CA THR A 52 4.43 -6.40 12.63
C THR A 52 4.76 -5.06 11.94
N LEU A 53 4.11 -4.76 10.82
CA LEU A 53 4.39 -3.59 9.99
C LEU A 53 3.97 -2.25 10.60
N ALA A 54 3.08 -2.22 11.60
CA ALA A 54 2.53 -0.96 12.11
C ALA A 54 3.63 0.00 12.61
N ALA A 55 4.53 -0.51 13.46
CA ALA A 55 5.60 0.28 14.04
C ALA A 55 6.62 0.76 13.00
N ASP A 56 6.98 -0.08 12.03
CA ASP A 56 7.88 0.32 10.95
C ASP A 56 7.23 1.34 10.00
N LEU A 57 5.91 1.24 9.76
CA LEU A 57 5.18 2.24 8.97
C LEU A 57 5.08 3.59 9.69
N ASP A 58 4.92 3.60 11.01
CA ASP A 58 4.96 4.82 11.82
C ASP A 58 6.35 5.46 11.76
N ALA A 59 7.39 4.67 12.00
CA ALA A 59 8.78 5.14 11.92
C ALA A 59 9.14 5.66 10.51
N LEU A 60 8.60 5.05 9.45
CA LEU A 60 8.80 5.53 8.09
C LEU A 60 8.08 6.88 7.87
N ASP A 61 6.82 7.00 8.28
CA ASP A 61 6.05 8.25 8.18
C ASP A 61 6.76 9.39 8.94
N ASP A 62 7.27 9.13 10.14
CA ASP A 62 8.03 10.11 10.94
C ASP A 62 9.32 10.54 10.26
N ALA A 63 10.08 9.59 9.69
CA ALA A 63 11.32 9.90 8.99
C ALA A 63 11.08 10.80 7.77
N VAL A 64 10.05 10.51 6.96
CA VAL A 64 9.77 11.31 5.76
C VAL A 64 9.11 12.65 6.08
N ALA A 65 8.38 12.77 7.19
CA ALA A 65 7.86 14.05 7.67
C ALA A 65 8.99 15.05 7.96
N ALA A 66 10.14 14.59 8.44
CA ALA A 66 11.31 15.44 8.69
C ALA A 66 11.88 16.12 7.43
N VAL A 67 11.58 15.59 6.23
CA VAL A 67 11.96 16.18 4.94
C VAL A 67 10.77 16.81 4.20
N GLY A 68 9.65 17.02 4.89
CA GLY A 68 8.46 17.69 4.36
C GLY A 68 7.52 16.78 3.57
N LEU A 69 7.68 15.46 3.65
CA LEU A 69 6.80 14.48 3.01
C LEU A 69 5.80 13.92 4.02
N ASP A 70 4.64 14.57 4.15
CA ASP A 70 3.59 14.11 5.05
C ASP A 70 2.64 13.08 4.41
N GLY A 71 2.11 12.19 5.25
CA GLY A 71 1.04 11.26 4.89
C GLY A 71 1.45 10.25 3.81
N LEU A 72 2.64 9.66 3.95
CA LEU A 72 3.11 8.67 3.01
C LEU A 72 2.28 7.39 3.07
N SER A 73 2.09 6.85 4.28
CA SER A 73 1.23 5.68 4.54
C SER A 73 -0.14 6.07 5.13
N THR A 74 -0.27 7.31 5.64
CA THR A 74 -1.47 7.82 6.32
C THR A 74 -2.27 8.76 5.40
N PRO A 75 -3.62 8.67 5.33
CA PRO A 75 -4.40 9.56 4.47
C PRO A 75 -4.39 11.01 4.97
N VAL A 76 -4.11 11.94 4.06
CA VAL A 76 -4.23 13.39 4.34
C VAL A 76 -5.67 13.89 4.16
N ARG A 77 -6.44 13.30 3.22
CA ARG A 77 -7.90 13.41 3.10
C ARG A 77 -8.45 12.18 2.36
N VAL A 78 -9.53 11.59 2.86
CA VAL A 78 -10.28 10.55 2.13
C VAL A 78 -11.53 11.21 1.56
N LEU A 79 -11.57 11.39 0.24
CA LEU A 79 -12.84 11.70 -0.42
C LEU A 79 -13.78 10.50 -0.20
N PRO A 80 -15.01 10.72 0.31
CA PRO A 80 -15.96 9.63 0.44
C PRO A 80 -16.21 9.03 -0.94
N LYS A 81 -16.28 7.69 -1.01
CA LYS A 81 -16.70 7.00 -2.24
C LYS A 81 -18.07 7.55 -2.63
N VAL A 82 -18.16 8.06 -3.86
CA VAL A 82 -19.41 8.55 -4.42
C VAL A 82 -20.38 7.36 -4.54
N PRO A 83 -21.57 7.38 -3.92
CA PRO A 83 -22.55 6.34 -4.13
C PRO A 83 -23.03 6.43 -5.58
N GLY A 84 -22.82 5.38 -6.38
CA GLY A 84 -23.52 5.27 -7.68
C GLY A 84 -22.73 4.85 -8.92
N THR A 85 -21.51 4.28 -8.84
CA THR A 85 -20.97 3.55 -10.01
C THR A 85 -21.31 2.07 -9.88
N THR A 86 -22.43 1.67 -10.48
CA THR A 86 -22.80 0.27 -10.71
C THR A 86 -21.82 -0.34 -11.72
N GLY A 87 -20.66 -0.78 -11.23
CA GLY A 87 -19.74 -1.62 -11.99
C GLY A 87 -20.22 -3.07 -11.92
N TYR A 88 -20.38 -3.70 -13.08
CA TYR A 88 -20.63 -5.14 -13.27
C TYR A 88 -19.75 -6.02 -12.37
N PRO A 89 -20.16 -7.27 -12.05
CA PRO A 89 -19.36 -8.14 -11.20
C PRO A 89 -18.00 -8.40 -11.84
N VAL A 90 -16.96 -7.78 -11.29
CA VAL A 90 -15.58 -8.13 -11.57
C VAL A 90 -15.34 -9.48 -10.90
N LEU A 91 -15.52 -10.56 -11.66
CA LEU A 91 -15.41 -11.94 -11.16
C LEU A 91 -13.96 -12.28 -10.79
N ASP A 92 -12.97 -11.63 -11.41
CA ASP A 92 -11.54 -11.86 -11.17
C ASP A 92 -10.84 -10.54 -10.85
N THR A 93 -10.00 -10.52 -9.81
CA THR A 93 -9.23 -9.36 -9.36
C THR A 93 -7.76 -9.71 -9.19
N GLU A 94 -6.88 -8.72 -9.27
CA GLU A 94 -5.46 -8.87 -8.95
C GLU A 94 -5.18 -8.25 -7.57
N VAL A 95 -4.59 -9.05 -6.68
CA VAL A 95 -4.38 -8.67 -5.28
C VAL A 95 -2.95 -8.97 -4.83
N CYS A 96 -2.57 -8.40 -3.68
CA CYS A 96 -1.25 -8.63 -3.08
C CYS A 96 -0.93 -10.14 -2.96
N PRO A 97 0.23 -10.60 -3.46
CA PRO A 97 0.61 -12.01 -3.39
C PRO A 97 0.76 -12.48 -1.93
N HIS A 98 1.22 -11.61 -1.03
CA HIS A 98 1.46 -11.93 0.38
C HIS A 98 0.26 -11.63 1.32
N GLY A 99 -0.85 -11.08 0.82
CA GLY A 99 -2.06 -10.84 1.63
C GLY A 99 -1.97 -9.75 2.72
N VAL A 100 -0.86 -9.01 2.78
CA VAL A 100 -0.58 -7.93 3.75
C VAL A 100 -1.06 -6.55 3.33
N CYS A 101 -1.57 -6.43 2.10
CA CYS A 101 -1.98 -5.17 1.49
C CYS A 101 -3.42 -5.29 0.99
N SER A 102 -4.22 -4.24 1.20
CA SER A 102 -5.64 -4.18 0.79
C SER A 102 -5.83 -3.72 -0.67
N ARG A 103 -4.74 -3.55 -1.44
CA ARG A 103 -4.82 -3.17 -2.86
C ARG A 103 -5.50 -4.29 -3.67
N VAL A 104 -6.58 -3.90 -4.35
CA VAL A 104 -7.32 -4.73 -5.30
C VAL A 104 -7.41 -3.95 -6.61
N GLU A 105 -7.01 -4.58 -7.71
CA GLU A 105 -7.08 -4.00 -9.05
C GLU A 105 -7.87 -4.93 -9.98
N PRO A 106 -8.70 -4.39 -10.89
CA PRO A 106 -9.29 -5.21 -11.93
C PRO A 106 -8.19 -5.64 -12.92
N PRO A 107 -8.26 -6.87 -13.47
CA PRO A 107 -7.41 -7.26 -14.58
C PRO A 107 -7.75 -6.38 -15.79
N ASP A 108 -6.74 -5.82 -16.44
CA ASP A 108 -6.88 -4.89 -17.59
C ASP A 108 -6.35 -5.48 -18.90
N GLY A 109 -6.06 -6.79 -18.93
CA GLY A 109 -5.53 -7.49 -20.09
C GLY A 109 -4.03 -7.25 -20.35
N SER A 110 -3.35 -6.46 -19.52
CA SER A 110 -1.91 -6.25 -19.58
C SER A 110 -1.15 -7.39 -18.85
N PRO A 111 0.20 -7.47 -18.97
CA PRO A 111 1.00 -8.40 -18.18
C PRO A 111 0.70 -8.23 -16.68
N ALA A 112 0.71 -9.34 -15.93
CA ALA A 112 0.38 -9.34 -14.51
C ALA A 112 1.15 -8.23 -13.78
N ARG A 113 0.40 -7.31 -13.18
CA ARG A 113 0.98 -6.20 -12.40
C ARG A 113 1.83 -6.77 -11.28
N ARG A 114 2.79 -5.98 -10.79
CA ARG A 114 3.71 -6.40 -9.72
C ARG A 114 3.41 -5.69 -8.41
N CYS A 115 3.71 -6.36 -7.31
CA CYS A 115 3.83 -5.74 -6.01
C CYS A 115 4.98 -4.72 -6.06
N ALA A 116 4.71 -3.44 -5.78
CA ALA A 116 5.76 -2.42 -5.82
C ALA A 116 6.81 -2.58 -4.70
N ILE A 117 6.46 -3.30 -3.62
CA ILE A 117 7.34 -3.53 -2.48
C ILE A 117 8.23 -4.77 -2.70
N SER A 118 7.65 -5.91 -3.08
CA SER A 118 8.39 -7.17 -3.27
C SER A 118 8.81 -7.46 -4.71
N GLY A 119 8.25 -6.77 -5.70
CA GLY A 119 8.52 -7.00 -7.13
C GLY A 119 7.82 -8.22 -7.73
N GLU A 120 7.16 -9.04 -6.90
CA GLU A 120 6.47 -10.27 -7.33
C GLU A 120 5.16 -9.98 -8.09
N PRO A 121 4.75 -10.85 -9.03
CA PRO A 121 3.48 -10.70 -9.73
C PRO A 121 2.29 -10.77 -8.75
N LEU A 122 1.26 -9.96 -9.01
CA LEU A 122 0.02 -10.03 -8.25
C LEU A 122 -0.69 -11.36 -8.48
N ARG A 123 -1.36 -11.86 -7.44
CA ARG A 123 -2.17 -13.08 -7.55
C ARG A 123 -3.56 -12.74 -8.08
N ARG A 124 -4.10 -13.59 -8.95
CA ARG A 124 -5.50 -13.52 -9.34
C ARG A 124 -6.38 -14.12 -8.25
N LEU A 125 -7.40 -13.38 -7.85
CA LEU A 125 -8.41 -13.81 -6.89
C LEU A 125 -9.78 -13.72 -7.56
N ARG A 126 -10.44 -14.87 -7.68
CA ARG A 126 -11.83 -14.94 -8.13
C ARG A 126 -12.75 -14.58 -6.98
N LEU A 127 -13.55 -13.53 -7.14
CA LEU A 127 -14.57 -13.13 -6.18
C LEU A 127 -15.78 -14.05 -6.38
N ARG A 128 -16.14 -14.77 -5.31
CA ARG A 128 -17.40 -15.54 -5.27
C ARG A 128 -18.49 -14.57 -4.82
N THR A 129 -19.46 -14.31 -5.71
CA THR A 129 -20.70 -13.61 -5.40
C THR A 129 -21.68 -14.53 -4.69
#